data_AF-A0A1F9XNP1-F1
#
_entry.id   AF-A0A1F9XNP1-F1
#
_cell.length_a   1.000
_cell.length_b   1.000
_cell.length_c   1.000
_cell.angle_alpha   90.00
_cell.angle_beta   90.00
_cell.angle_gamma   90.00
#
_symmetry.space_group_name_H-M   'P 1'
#
loop_
_entity.id
_entity.type
_entity.pdbx_description
1 polymer ?
#
loop_
_entity_poly.entity_id
_entity_poly.type
_entity_poly.pdbx_seq_one_letter_code
_entity_poly.pdbx_strand_id
1 'polypeptide(L)'
;MSKPRVFSAEPRIWRIKVLKKTAISAFLGLTILAPSFGAGEDMIAAQQTSTAPAAATAPAAAQPPRYSQEILSAVKHLSALLSKSSRVDQKELDNVAGEISKLDARITSLLGPDIIRELDEQEKELLSTARIAAAKAELLNMRSLLISYYGDTEGKYPETPAGLVPKYISNVPELQLPWHAKTAAVTLARGTGHDPGKAVTDTGGWLYFTDPKSADFGMLILNCSHKDDKGIELFKH
;
A
#
# COMPACT_ATOMS: atom_id res chain seq x y z
N MET A 1 27.07 33.79 -45.69
CA MET A 1 27.26 34.36 -44.33
C MET A 1 26.05 34.00 -43.48
N SER A 2 26.13 32.92 -42.70
CA SER A 2 25.01 32.42 -41.86
C SER A 2 25.26 32.81 -40.41
N LYS A 3 24.29 33.48 -39.77
CA LYS A 3 24.39 33.90 -38.36
C LYS A 3 24.16 32.70 -37.42
N PRO A 4 24.91 32.56 -36.32
CA PRO A 4 24.68 31.51 -35.33
C PRO A 4 23.44 31.80 -34.48
N ARG A 5 22.61 30.77 -34.25
CA ARG A 5 21.49 30.82 -33.28
C ARG A 5 22.05 30.69 -31.86
N VAL A 6 21.74 31.68 -31.03
CA VAL A 6 22.01 31.65 -29.58
C VAL A 6 20.83 30.94 -28.90
N PHE A 7 21.09 29.80 -28.26
CA PHE A 7 20.12 29.11 -27.41
C PHE A 7 20.13 29.76 -26.02
N SER A 8 19.04 30.46 -25.69
CA SER A 8 18.79 30.99 -24.34
C SER A 8 18.24 29.86 -23.46
N ALA A 9 18.98 29.48 -22.43
CA ALA A 9 18.53 28.52 -21.43
C ALA A 9 17.71 29.25 -20.36
N GLU A 10 16.40 29.03 -20.33
CA GLU A 10 15.54 29.52 -19.25
C GLU A 10 15.67 28.64 -17.99
N PRO A 11 15.68 29.23 -16.78
CA PRO A 11 15.73 28.49 -15.54
C PRO A 11 14.41 27.77 -15.26
N ARG A 12 14.49 26.44 -15.08
CA ARG A 12 13.35 25.59 -14.68
C ARG A 12 12.97 25.84 -13.23
N ILE A 13 11.97 26.68 -13.01
CA ILE A 13 11.34 26.89 -11.70
C ILE A 13 10.44 25.68 -11.38
N TRP A 14 10.84 24.87 -10.40
CA TRP A 14 10.01 23.78 -9.87
C TRP A 14 8.85 24.35 -9.06
N ARG A 15 7.65 24.40 -9.65
CA ARG A 15 6.41 24.68 -8.91
C ARG A 15 5.96 23.41 -8.19
N ILE A 16 6.24 23.32 -6.89
CA ILE A 16 5.68 22.30 -6.01
C ILE A 16 4.20 22.62 -5.80
N LYS A 17 3.30 21.86 -6.46
CA LYS A 17 1.86 21.90 -6.15
C LYS A 17 1.63 21.15 -4.85
N VAL A 18 1.30 21.89 -3.79
CA VAL A 18 0.88 21.35 -2.50
C VAL A 18 -0.47 20.65 -2.67
N LEU A 19 -0.49 19.31 -2.62
CA LEU A 19 -1.72 18.52 -2.55
C LEU A 19 -2.36 18.71 -1.17
N LYS A 20 -3.63 19.14 -1.14
CA LYS A 20 -4.46 19.18 0.06
C LYS A 20 -4.74 17.74 0.52
N LYS A 21 -4.29 17.40 1.73
CA LYS A 21 -4.57 16.11 2.38
C LYS A 21 -5.96 16.11 3.03
N THR A 22 -6.76 15.12 2.68
CA THR A 22 -7.94 14.69 3.43
C THR A 22 -7.46 13.94 4.68
N ALA A 23 -7.97 14.32 5.84
CA ALA A 23 -7.64 13.72 7.13
C ALA A 23 -8.44 12.43 7.33
N ILE A 24 -7.76 11.35 7.71
CA ILE A 24 -8.38 10.18 8.34
C ILE A 24 -7.73 10.05 9.71
N SER A 25 -8.47 10.47 10.74
CA SER A 25 -8.21 10.11 12.13
C SER A 25 -9.01 8.87 12.45
N ALA A 26 -8.34 7.80 12.88
CA ALA A 26 -8.97 6.74 13.63
C ALA A 26 -8.00 6.25 14.72
N PHE A 27 -8.37 6.58 15.94
CA PHE A 27 -7.82 6.11 17.20
C PHE A 27 -8.87 5.15 17.76
N LEU A 28 -8.51 3.94 18.23
CA LEU A 28 -8.92 3.41 19.55
C LEU A 28 -8.48 1.94 19.76
N GLY A 29 -7.75 1.76 20.86
CA GLY A 29 -7.79 0.66 21.83
C GLY A 29 -8.20 -0.75 21.40
N LEU A 30 -7.22 -1.63 21.29
CA LEU A 30 -7.42 -3.08 21.32
C LEU A 30 -7.07 -3.63 22.71
N THR A 31 -8.10 -3.89 23.52
CA THR A 31 -7.99 -4.65 24.78
C THR A 31 -8.05 -6.14 24.44
N ILE A 32 -6.98 -6.87 24.72
CA ILE A 32 -6.90 -8.32 24.50
C ILE A 32 -7.53 -9.03 25.70
N LEU A 33 -8.69 -9.67 25.50
CA LEU A 33 -9.25 -10.66 26.41
C LEU A 33 -8.64 -12.02 26.08
N ALA A 34 -7.99 -12.68 27.05
CA ALA A 34 -7.48 -14.04 26.89
C ALA A 34 -8.63 -15.07 27.02
N PRO A 35 -8.73 -16.08 26.14
CA PRO A 35 -9.62 -17.21 26.35
C PRO A 35 -8.99 -18.23 27.31
N SER A 36 -9.73 -18.59 28.37
CA SER A 36 -9.48 -19.81 29.16
C SER A 36 -9.93 -21.02 28.35
N PHE A 37 -9.00 -21.85 27.92
CA PHE A 37 -9.31 -23.17 27.35
C PHE A 37 -9.31 -24.22 28.46
N GLY A 38 -10.45 -24.90 28.57
CA GLY A 38 -10.64 -26.06 29.43
C GLY A 38 -9.89 -27.29 28.92
N ALA A 39 -9.45 -28.10 29.88
CA ALA A 39 -8.72 -29.33 29.69
C ALA A 39 -9.55 -30.40 28.95
N GLY A 40 -8.94 -31.01 27.94
CA GLY A 40 -9.31 -32.30 27.37
C GLY A 40 -8.04 -33.12 27.27
N GLU A 41 -7.90 -34.08 28.18
CA GLU A 41 -6.81 -35.07 28.22
C GLU A 41 -6.99 -36.09 27.09
N ASP A 42 -5.98 -36.22 26.23
CA ASP A 42 -5.72 -37.48 25.52
C ASP A 42 -4.21 -37.69 25.45
N MET A 43 -3.76 -38.69 26.20
CA MET A 43 -2.38 -39.14 26.32
C MET A 43 -1.94 -39.85 25.03
N ILE A 44 -0.99 -39.26 24.30
CA ILE A 44 -0.10 -40.04 23.42
C ILE A 44 1.34 -39.78 23.85
N ALA A 45 1.94 -40.83 24.40
CA ALA A 45 3.33 -40.87 24.86
C ALA A 45 4.28 -40.91 23.65
N ALA A 46 4.95 -39.81 23.39
CA ALA A 46 6.13 -39.76 22.52
C ALA A 46 7.37 -39.48 23.37
N GLN A 47 8.34 -40.40 23.34
CA GLN A 47 9.63 -40.27 23.99
C GLN A 47 10.39 -39.06 23.43
N GLN A 48 10.54 -38.02 24.25
CA GLN A 48 11.39 -36.87 23.97
C GLN A 48 12.81 -37.17 24.45
N THR A 49 13.73 -37.38 23.50
CA THR A 49 15.17 -37.34 23.75
C THR A 49 15.60 -35.88 23.94
N SER A 50 15.64 -35.43 25.19
CA SER A 50 16.17 -34.10 25.53
C SER A 50 17.69 -34.07 25.33
N THR A 51 18.13 -33.45 24.23
CA THR A 51 19.50 -32.95 24.11
C THR A 51 19.47 -31.49 24.54
N ALA A 52 20.03 -31.21 25.73
CA ALA A 52 20.12 -29.86 26.27
C ALA A 52 20.97 -28.99 25.32
N PRO A 53 20.42 -27.92 24.73
CA PRO A 53 21.22 -27.00 23.93
C PRO A 53 22.19 -26.26 24.85
N ALA A 54 23.46 -26.20 24.43
CA ALA A 54 24.48 -25.39 25.07
C ALA A 54 23.97 -23.95 25.20
N ALA A 55 24.02 -23.40 26.42
CA ALA A 55 23.62 -22.04 26.71
C ALA A 55 24.50 -21.07 25.93
N ALA A 56 24.01 -20.62 24.77
CA ALA A 56 24.60 -19.52 24.03
C ALA A 56 24.50 -18.27 24.90
N THR A 57 25.65 -17.73 25.28
CA THR A 57 25.76 -16.45 25.99
C THR A 57 24.98 -15.40 25.21
N ALA A 58 23.88 -14.91 25.79
CA ALA A 58 23.06 -13.88 25.17
C ALA A 58 23.95 -12.66 24.87
N PRO A 59 24.02 -12.18 23.62
CA PRO A 59 24.80 -11.00 23.28
C PRO A 59 24.31 -9.83 24.15
N ALA A 60 25.26 -9.14 24.78
CA ALA A 60 24.98 -8.00 25.64
C ALA A 60 24.09 -7.00 24.89
N ALA A 61 22.94 -6.64 25.48
CA ALA A 61 22.00 -5.73 24.88
C ALA A 61 22.69 -4.41 24.52
N ALA A 62 22.77 -4.10 23.23
CA ALA A 62 23.36 -2.87 22.75
C ALA A 62 22.63 -1.69 23.41
N GLN A 63 23.36 -0.83 24.13
CA GLN A 63 22.76 0.35 24.74
C GLN A 63 22.22 1.26 23.63
N PRO A 64 20.99 1.80 23.78
CA PRO A 64 20.42 2.69 22.78
C PRO A 64 21.33 3.92 22.63
N PRO A 65 21.53 4.43 21.41
CA PRO A 65 22.38 5.59 21.19
C PRO A 65 21.84 6.78 22.00
N ARG A 66 22.75 7.46 22.71
CA ARG A 66 22.44 8.58 23.62
C ARG A 66 21.69 9.74 22.95
N TYR A 67 21.79 9.89 21.64
CA TYR A 67 21.22 10.98 20.85
C TYR A 67 19.75 10.77 20.42
N SER A 68 19.05 9.77 20.97
CA SER A 68 17.70 9.44 20.51
C SER A 68 16.64 10.49 20.89
N GLN A 69 16.76 11.17 22.03
CA GLN A 69 15.70 12.05 22.53
C GLN A 69 15.65 13.41 21.82
N GLU A 70 16.81 14.03 21.57
CA GLU A 70 16.90 15.32 20.87
C GLU A 70 16.41 15.20 19.44
N ILE A 71 16.79 14.12 18.74
CA ILE A 71 16.33 13.82 17.37
C ILE A 71 14.81 13.63 17.36
N LEU A 72 14.26 12.83 18.28
CA LEU A 72 12.81 12.62 18.37
C LEU A 72 12.04 13.92 18.65
N SER A 73 12.56 14.78 19.53
CA SER A 73 12.00 16.10 19.81
C SER A 73 12.00 16.99 18.58
N ALA A 74 13.12 17.04 17.85
CA ALA A 74 13.24 17.80 16.61
C ALA A 74 12.23 17.32 15.54
N VAL A 75 12.13 16.01 15.31
CA VAL A 75 11.15 15.41 14.38
C VAL A 75 9.72 15.75 14.78
N LYS A 76 9.40 15.70 16.08
CA LYS A 76 8.08 16.09 16.60
C LYS A 76 7.76 17.55 16.33
N HIS A 77 8.71 18.47 16.57
CA HIS A 77 8.51 19.90 16.31
C HIS A 77 8.37 20.20 14.81
N LEU A 78 9.14 19.55 13.95
CA LEU A 78 9.01 19.67 12.50
C LEU A 78 7.63 19.18 12.02
N SER A 79 7.15 18.05 12.54
CA SER A 79 5.80 17.56 12.26
C SER A 79 4.71 18.54 12.70
N ALA A 80 4.85 19.12 13.91
CA ALA A 80 3.94 20.15 14.40
C ALA A 80 3.94 21.40 13.50
N LEU A 81 5.13 21.87 13.10
CA LEU A 81 5.30 23.00 12.19
C LEU A 81 4.59 22.75 10.84
N LEU A 82 4.79 21.59 10.24
CA LEU A 82 4.12 21.22 8.98
C LEU A 82 2.59 21.20 9.13
N SER A 83 2.07 20.71 10.26
CA SER A 83 0.63 20.66 10.52
C SER A 83 0.00 22.05 10.77
N LYS A 84 0.78 23.03 11.22
CA LYS A 84 0.33 24.37 11.59
C LYS A 84 0.90 25.48 10.71
N SER A 85 1.49 25.15 9.56
CA SER A 85 2.18 26.10 8.67
C SER A 85 1.35 27.33 8.30
N SER A 86 0.04 27.18 8.11
CA SER A 86 -0.91 28.30 7.86
C SER A 86 -1.00 29.36 8.98
N ARG A 87 -0.48 29.06 10.18
CA ARG A 87 -0.50 29.97 11.35
C ARG A 87 0.85 30.62 11.63
N VAL A 88 1.88 30.25 10.89
CA VAL A 88 3.25 30.75 11.05
C VAL A 88 3.51 31.79 9.96
N ASP A 89 4.27 32.82 10.30
CA ASP A 89 4.64 33.85 9.33
C ASP A 89 5.47 33.26 8.19
N GLN A 90 5.19 33.67 6.95
CA GLN A 90 5.87 33.10 5.77
C GLN A 90 7.38 33.38 5.78
N LYS A 91 7.82 34.54 6.28
CA LYS A 91 9.24 34.89 6.34
C LYS A 91 9.98 33.99 7.33
N GLU A 92 9.33 33.63 8.44
CA GLU A 92 9.89 32.68 9.40
C GLU A 92 9.98 31.27 8.79
N LEU A 93 8.94 30.84 8.06
CA LEU A 93 8.96 29.56 7.35
C LEU A 93 10.09 29.49 6.31
N ASP A 94 10.32 30.55 5.56
CA ASP A 94 11.40 30.60 4.56
C ASP A 94 12.79 30.51 5.23
N ASN A 95 12.98 31.18 6.37
CA ASN A 95 14.21 31.07 7.16
C ASN A 95 14.43 29.64 7.68
N VAL A 96 13.39 29.04 8.26
CA VAL A 96 13.44 27.66 8.77
C VAL A 96 13.69 26.67 7.63
N ALA A 97 13.10 26.88 6.45
CA ALA A 97 13.35 26.06 5.28
C ALA A 97 14.84 26.06 4.88
N GLY A 98 15.50 27.23 4.93
CA GLY A 98 16.94 27.32 4.67
C GLY A 98 17.81 26.52 5.64
N GLU A 99 17.48 26.54 6.94
CA GLU A 99 18.18 25.72 7.95
C GLU A 99 17.90 24.23 7.78
N ILE A 100 16.65 23.85 7.44
CA ILE A 100 16.29 22.45 7.13
C ILE A 100 17.08 21.95 5.92
N SER A 101 17.23 22.74 4.85
CA SER A 101 18.02 22.33 3.69
C SER A 101 19.51 22.12 4.03
N LYS A 102 20.08 22.92 4.93
CA LYS A 102 21.46 22.70 5.42
C LYS A 102 21.57 21.42 6.25
N LEU A 103 20.57 21.14 7.10
CA LEU A 103 20.52 19.93 7.90
C LEU A 103 20.40 18.68 7.01
N ASP A 104 19.50 18.72 6.02
CA ASP A 104 19.31 17.66 5.03
C ASP A 104 20.63 17.34 4.31
N ALA A 105 21.31 18.35 3.76
CA ALA A 105 22.60 18.17 3.10
C ALA A 105 23.66 17.52 4.02
N ARG A 106 23.67 17.86 5.32
CA ARG A 106 24.55 17.21 6.29
C ARG A 106 24.16 15.76 6.54
N ILE A 107 22.88 15.46 6.70
CA ILE A 107 22.37 14.10 6.89
C ILE A 107 22.70 13.25 5.66
N THR A 108 22.41 13.74 4.45
CA THR A 108 22.76 13.09 3.18
C THR A 108 24.25 12.79 3.09
N SER A 109 25.10 13.77 3.43
CA SER A 109 26.56 13.59 3.43
C SER A 109 27.04 12.58 4.47
N LEU A 110 26.37 12.47 5.63
CA LEU A 110 26.72 11.52 6.69
C LEU A 110 26.28 10.10 6.38
N LEU A 111 25.09 9.93 5.79
CA LEU A 111 24.57 8.62 5.39
C LEU A 111 25.31 8.07 4.17
N GLY A 112 25.77 8.94 3.27
CA GLY A 112 26.39 8.54 2.01
C GLY A 112 25.39 7.98 0.99
N PRO A 113 25.81 7.82 -0.27
CA PRO A 113 24.91 7.46 -1.37
C PRO A 113 24.31 6.05 -1.25
N ASP A 114 25.04 5.11 -0.64
CA ASP A 114 24.59 3.72 -0.54
C ASP A 114 23.41 3.55 0.43
N ILE A 115 23.48 4.18 1.61
CA ILE A 115 22.40 4.11 2.60
C ILE A 115 21.15 4.81 2.07
N ILE A 116 21.30 5.94 1.38
CA ILE A 116 20.17 6.66 0.77
C ILE A 116 19.49 5.79 -0.27
N ARG A 117 20.26 5.13 -1.14
CA ARG A 117 19.72 4.21 -2.15
C ARG A 117 18.97 3.04 -1.50
N GLU A 118 19.52 2.46 -0.42
CA GLU A 118 18.85 1.41 0.33
C GLU A 118 17.52 1.89 0.94
N LEU A 119 17.50 3.07 1.56
CA LEU A 119 16.28 3.66 2.13
C LEU A 119 15.23 3.95 1.05
N ASP A 120 15.63 4.48 -0.10
CA ASP A 120 14.74 4.72 -1.24
C ASP A 120 14.13 3.42 -1.79
N GLU A 121 14.93 2.35 -1.85
CA GLU A 121 14.47 1.01 -2.25
C GLU A 121 13.47 0.45 -1.23
N GLN A 122 13.77 0.57 0.06
CA GLN A 122 12.85 0.16 1.14
C GLN A 122 11.54 0.95 1.11
N GLU A 123 11.58 2.27 0.92
CA GLU A 123 10.37 3.08 0.83
C GLU A 123 9.52 2.65 -0.37
N LYS A 124 10.13 2.43 -1.53
CA LYS A 124 9.43 1.93 -2.73
C LYS A 124 8.78 0.57 -2.49
N GLU A 125 9.47 -0.35 -1.83
CA GLU A 125 8.96 -1.68 -1.47
C GLU A 125 7.74 -1.57 -0.55
N LEU A 126 7.82 -0.73 0.49
CA LEU A 126 6.73 -0.49 1.43
C LEU A 126 5.52 0.15 0.74
N LEU A 127 5.74 1.12 -0.13
CA LEU A 127 4.67 1.75 -0.91
C LEU A 127 4.03 0.76 -1.90
N SER A 128 4.83 -0.11 -2.51
CA SER A 128 4.35 -1.18 -3.40
C SER A 128 3.46 -2.16 -2.63
N THR A 129 3.95 -2.65 -1.50
CA THR A 129 3.23 -3.56 -0.60
C THR A 129 1.93 -2.93 -0.09
N ALA A 130 1.96 -1.67 0.34
CA ALA A 130 0.78 -0.95 0.80
C ALA A 130 -0.28 -0.81 -0.29
N ARG A 131 0.13 -0.51 -1.53
CA ARG A 131 -0.77 -0.42 -2.69
C ARG A 131 -1.41 -1.76 -3.02
N ILE A 132 -0.64 -2.84 -2.99
CA ILE A 132 -1.15 -4.21 -3.19
C ILE A 132 -2.17 -4.57 -2.09
N ALA A 133 -1.85 -4.30 -0.82
CA ALA A 133 -2.75 -4.57 0.30
C ALA A 133 -4.07 -3.79 0.17
N ALA A 134 -4.00 -2.51 -0.21
CA ALA A 134 -5.20 -1.70 -0.46
C ALA A 134 -6.05 -2.27 -1.61
N ALA A 135 -5.42 -2.68 -2.73
CA ALA A 135 -6.14 -3.27 -3.86
C ALA A 135 -6.83 -4.59 -3.49
N LYS A 136 -6.18 -5.45 -2.68
CA LYS A 136 -6.79 -6.69 -2.16
C LYS A 136 -7.97 -6.41 -1.23
N ALA A 137 -7.86 -5.42 -0.35
CA ALA A 137 -8.95 -5.01 0.52
C ALA A 137 -10.16 -4.53 -0.30
N GLU A 138 -9.93 -3.73 -1.34
CA GLU A 138 -10.99 -3.27 -2.23
C GLU A 138 -11.62 -4.39 -3.05
N LEU A 139 -10.82 -5.37 -3.49
CA LEU A 139 -11.32 -6.57 -4.15
C LEU A 139 -12.29 -7.36 -3.26
N LEU A 140 -11.91 -7.58 -1.99
CA LEU A 140 -12.77 -8.26 -1.03
C LEU A 140 -14.09 -7.48 -0.81
N ASN A 141 -14.00 -6.16 -0.66
CA ASN A 141 -15.17 -5.29 -0.55
C ASN A 141 -16.10 -5.43 -1.77
N MET A 142 -15.57 -5.30 -2.98
CA MET A 142 -16.33 -5.45 -4.23
C MET A 142 -16.99 -6.83 -4.36
N ARG A 143 -16.28 -7.91 -3.97
CA ARG A 143 -16.85 -9.26 -3.97
C ARG A 143 -17.99 -9.41 -2.98
N SER A 144 -17.88 -8.84 -1.78
CA SER A 144 -18.99 -8.83 -0.81
C SER A 144 -20.23 -8.13 -1.37
N LEU A 145 -20.05 -7.01 -2.08
CA LEU A 145 -21.15 -6.28 -2.72
C LEU A 145 -21.80 -7.08 -3.87
N LEU A 146 -20.99 -7.79 -4.67
CA LEU A 146 -21.51 -8.70 -5.70
C LEU A 146 -22.34 -9.84 -5.09
N ILE A 147 -21.92 -10.39 -3.96
CA ILE A 147 -22.70 -11.41 -3.23
C ILE A 147 -24.03 -10.84 -2.73
N SER A 148 -24.04 -9.61 -2.19
CA SER A 148 -25.28 -8.94 -1.78
C SER A 148 -26.22 -8.68 -2.98
N TYR A 149 -25.67 -8.23 -4.11
CA TYR A 149 -26.44 -8.06 -5.34
C TYR A 149 -27.05 -9.39 -5.81
N TYR A 150 -26.27 -10.48 -5.79
CA TYR A 150 -26.73 -11.80 -6.18
C TYR A 150 -27.90 -12.28 -5.32
N GLY A 151 -27.84 -12.06 -4.00
CA GLY A 151 -28.93 -12.36 -3.07
C GLY A 151 -30.20 -11.55 -3.35
N ASP A 152 -30.07 -10.25 -3.62
CA ASP A 152 -31.19 -9.35 -3.88
C ASP A 152 -31.86 -9.57 -5.25
N THR A 153 -31.16 -10.20 -6.20
CA THR A 153 -31.62 -10.37 -7.59
C THR A 153 -31.92 -11.82 -7.96
N GLU A 154 -32.24 -12.64 -6.95
CA GLU A 154 -32.66 -14.04 -7.11
C GLU A 154 -31.63 -14.89 -7.85
N GLY A 155 -30.34 -14.65 -7.53
CA GLY A 155 -29.23 -15.42 -8.07
C GLY A 155 -28.72 -14.96 -9.43
N LYS A 156 -28.86 -13.66 -9.75
CA LYS A 156 -28.30 -13.08 -10.96
C LYS A 156 -27.11 -12.18 -10.62
N TYR A 157 -26.02 -12.33 -11.34
CA TYR A 157 -24.93 -11.35 -11.27
C TYR A 157 -25.19 -10.19 -12.24
N PRO A 158 -24.68 -8.97 -11.97
CA PRO A 158 -24.83 -7.86 -12.90
C PRO A 158 -24.00 -8.10 -14.17
N GLU A 159 -24.38 -7.53 -15.31
CA GLU A 159 -23.59 -7.66 -16.55
C GLU A 159 -22.21 -6.99 -16.44
N THR A 160 -22.10 -5.97 -15.60
CA THR A 160 -20.84 -5.29 -15.28
C THR A 160 -20.85 -4.83 -13.82
N PRO A 161 -19.69 -4.61 -13.17
CA PRO A 161 -19.63 -4.07 -11.80
C PRO A 161 -20.29 -2.69 -11.65
N ALA A 162 -20.47 -1.94 -12.74
CA ALA A 162 -21.21 -0.68 -12.73
C ALA A 162 -22.69 -0.86 -12.34
N GLY A 163 -23.26 -2.07 -12.48
CA GLY A 163 -24.61 -2.40 -12.01
C GLY A 163 -24.79 -2.35 -10.49
N LEU A 164 -23.69 -2.29 -9.72
CA LEU A 164 -23.73 -2.07 -8.28
C LEU A 164 -24.04 -0.60 -7.91
N VAL A 165 -23.82 0.32 -8.85
CA VAL A 165 -24.02 1.76 -8.65
C VAL A 165 -25.46 2.16 -9.01
N PRO A 166 -26.12 3.04 -8.25
CA PRO A 166 -25.67 3.67 -6.99
C PRO A 166 -26.10 2.92 -5.72
N LYS A 167 -26.87 1.83 -5.85
CA LYS A 167 -27.56 1.19 -4.71
C LYS A 167 -26.59 0.63 -3.66
N TYR A 168 -25.50 -0.02 -4.09
CA TYR A 168 -24.54 -0.65 -3.19
C TYR A 168 -23.29 0.21 -2.97
N ILE A 169 -22.88 0.97 -3.98
CA ILE A 169 -21.70 1.85 -3.96
C ILE A 169 -21.93 3.12 -4.80
N SER A 170 -21.29 4.22 -4.41
CA SER A 170 -21.40 5.50 -5.12
C SER A 170 -20.74 5.50 -6.50
N ASN A 171 -19.62 4.79 -6.65
CA ASN A 171 -18.87 4.64 -7.90
C ASN A 171 -18.01 3.37 -7.81
N VAL A 172 -17.63 2.82 -8.98
CA VAL A 172 -16.64 1.74 -9.02
C VAL A 172 -15.30 2.29 -8.51
N PRO A 173 -14.65 1.63 -7.54
CA PRO A 173 -13.42 2.11 -6.95
C PRO A 173 -12.24 2.05 -7.94
N GLU A 174 -11.39 3.08 -7.89
CA GLU A 174 -10.16 3.13 -8.66
C GLU A 174 -9.06 2.34 -7.94
N LEU A 175 -8.39 1.46 -8.66
CA LEU A 175 -7.24 0.72 -8.18
C LEU A 175 -5.95 1.44 -8.55
N GLN A 176 -5.00 1.47 -7.60
CA GLN A 176 -3.64 1.94 -7.83
C GLN A 176 -2.65 0.81 -7.53
N LEU A 177 -2.33 0.02 -8.55
CA LEU A 177 -1.31 -1.03 -8.46
C LEU A 177 0.09 -0.44 -8.71
N PRO A 178 1.18 -1.04 -8.18
CA PRO A 178 2.53 -0.48 -8.30
C PRO A 178 3.00 -0.27 -9.75
N TRP A 179 2.62 -1.16 -10.66
CA TRP A 179 3.08 -1.19 -12.06
C TRP A 179 2.08 -0.64 -13.07
N HIS A 180 0.93 -0.16 -12.62
CA HIS A 180 -0.14 0.32 -13.50
C HIS A 180 -0.58 1.73 -13.11
N ALA A 181 -1.09 2.47 -14.09
CA ALA A 181 -1.75 3.74 -13.82
C ALA A 181 -3.00 3.52 -12.94
N LYS A 182 -3.33 4.52 -12.12
CA LYS A 182 -4.57 4.50 -11.33
C LYS A 182 -5.77 4.43 -12.26
N THR A 183 -6.66 3.45 -12.06
CA THR A 183 -7.81 3.24 -12.97
C THR A 183 -8.96 2.50 -12.29
N ALA A 184 -10.20 2.81 -12.68
CA ALA A 184 -11.40 2.02 -12.34
C ALA A 184 -11.89 1.15 -13.53
N ALA A 185 -11.07 1.02 -14.59
CA ALA A 185 -11.45 0.28 -15.79
C ALA A 185 -11.77 -1.19 -15.45
N VAL A 186 -12.82 -1.70 -16.10
CA VAL A 186 -13.24 -3.10 -15.99
C VAL A 186 -13.06 -3.77 -17.35
N THR A 187 -12.24 -4.82 -17.37
CA THR A 187 -12.12 -5.72 -18.52
C THR A 187 -13.13 -6.84 -18.36
N LEU A 188 -13.94 -7.10 -19.39
CA LEU A 188 -14.97 -8.14 -19.36
C LEU A 188 -14.44 -9.40 -20.03
N ALA A 189 -14.33 -10.50 -19.28
CA ALA A 189 -14.02 -11.82 -19.80
C ALA A 189 -15.31 -12.55 -20.21
N ARG A 190 -15.34 -13.06 -21.45
CA ARG A 190 -16.48 -13.77 -22.04
C ARG A 190 -16.04 -15.08 -22.66
N GLY A 191 -16.78 -16.15 -22.41
CA GLY A 191 -16.56 -17.48 -23.00
C GLY A 191 -16.62 -18.61 -21.97
N THR A 192 -16.97 -19.81 -22.43
CA THR A 192 -17.00 -21.03 -21.63
C THR A 192 -15.60 -21.65 -21.54
N GLY A 193 -15.02 -21.74 -20.34
CA GLY A 193 -13.77 -22.48 -20.10
C GLY A 193 -12.50 -21.61 -20.05
N HIS A 194 -12.56 -20.46 -19.38
CA HIS A 194 -11.38 -19.65 -19.18
C HIS A 194 -10.62 -20.12 -17.94
N ASP A 195 -9.34 -20.41 -18.12
CA ASP A 195 -8.38 -20.34 -17.02
C ASP A 195 -8.25 -18.85 -16.66
N PRO A 196 -8.55 -18.42 -15.42
CA PRO A 196 -8.48 -17.02 -15.04
C PRO A 196 -7.15 -16.37 -15.40
N GLY A 197 -6.05 -17.11 -15.35
CA GLY A 197 -4.73 -16.61 -15.74
C GLY A 197 -4.59 -16.25 -17.21
N LYS A 198 -5.35 -16.88 -18.12
CA LYS A 198 -5.36 -16.55 -19.56
C LYS A 198 -6.19 -15.32 -19.89
N ALA A 199 -7.13 -14.95 -19.01
CA ALA A 199 -7.97 -13.77 -19.18
C ALA A 199 -7.30 -12.48 -18.66
N VAL A 200 -6.20 -12.61 -17.90
CA VAL A 200 -5.41 -11.48 -17.41
C VAL A 200 -4.64 -10.84 -18.57
N THR A 201 -4.82 -9.53 -18.74
CA THR A 201 -4.20 -8.73 -19.80
C THR A 201 -3.16 -7.73 -19.27
N ASP A 202 -2.89 -7.74 -17.96
CA ASP A 202 -1.93 -6.85 -17.31
C ASP A 202 -2.17 -5.35 -17.58
N THR A 203 -3.43 -4.96 -17.72
CA THR A 203 -3.80 -3.54 -17.82
C THR A 203 -3.91 -2.87 -16.47
N GLY A 204 -3.90 -3.64 -15.37
CA GLY A 204 -4.39 -3.22 -14.07
C GLY A 204 -5.92 -3.07 -14.06
N GLY A 205 -6.46 -2.58 -12.95
CA GLY A 205 -7.90 -2.45 -12.77
C GLY A 205 -8.58 -3.79 -12.52
N TRP A 206 -9.84 -3.88 -12.94
CA TRP A 206 -10.73 -5.01 -12.65
C TRP A 206 -10.85 -5.95 -13.85
N LEU A 207 -10.94 -7.24 -13.59
CA LEU A 207 -11.32 -8.26 -14.57
C LEU A 207 -12.57 -8.99 -14.07
N TYR A 208 -13.61 -9.00 -14.88
CA TYR A 208 -14.94 -9.49 -14.50
C TYR A 208 -15.47 -10.51 -15.50
N PHE A 209 -15.94 -11.66 -15.02
CA PHE A 209 -16.41 -12.77 -15.84
C PHE A 209 -17.92 -12.69 -16.02
N THR A 210 -18.35 -12.39 -17.25
CA THR A 210 -19.77 -12.06 -17.53
C THR A 210 -20.53 -13.18 -18.21
N ASP A 211 -19.89 -14.28 -18.60
CA ASP A 211 -20.55 -15.38 -19.31
C ASP A 211 -21.31 -16.29 -18.33
N PRO A 212 -22.66 -16.37 -18.39
CA PRO A 212 -23.46 -17.22 -17.50
C PRO A 212 -23.18 -18.72 -17.62
N LYS A 213 -22.52 -19.14 -18.71
CA LYS A 213 -22.13 -20.53 -18.93
C LYS A 213 -20.74 -20.84 -18.38
N SER A 214 -19.98 -19.84 -17.94
CA SER A 214 -18.66 -20.04 -17.33
C SER A 214 -18.81 -20.50 -15.87
N ALA A 215 -17.91 -21.38 -15.41
CA ALA A 215 -17.81 -21.71 -13.99
C ALA A 215 -17.43 -20.49 -13.13
N ASP A 216 -16.75 -19.52 -13.74
CA ASP A 216 -16.33 -18.27 -13.11
C ASP A 216 -17.36 -17.15 -13.22
N PHE A 217 -18.60 -17.44 -13.63
CA PHE A 217 -19.62 -16.39 -13.81
C PHE A 217 -19.81 -15.55 -12.54
N GLY A 218 -19.69 -14.23 -12.68
CA GLY A 218 -19.78 -13.29 -11.56
C GLY A 218 -18.49 -13.12 -10.77
N MET A 219 -17.42 -13.84 -11.12
CA MET A 219 -16.12 -13.67 -10.48
C MET A 219 -15.50 -12.33 -10.87
N LEU A 220 -14.98 -11.63 -9.87
CA LEU A 220 -14.19 -10.42 -10.01
C LEU A 220 -12.78 -10.69 -9.49
N ILE A 221 -11.75 -10.35 -10.26
CA ILE A 221 -10.33 -10.46 -9.89
C ILE A 221 -9.58 -9.19 -10.27
N LEU A 222 -8.35 -9.05 -9.76
CA LEU A 222 -7.41 -8.03 -10.20
C LEU A 222 -6.86 -8.39 -11.59
N ASN A 223 -6.87 -7.47 -12.53
CA ASN A 223 -6.30 -7.70 -13.86
C ASN A 223 -4.77 -7.48 -13.88
N CYS A 224 -4.04 -8.33 -13.14
CA CYS A 224 -2.59 -8.24 -12.98
C CYS A 224 -1.96 -9.60 -12.63
N SER A 225 -0.93 -9.99 -13.40
CA SER A 225 -0.13 -11.21 -13.28
C SER A 225 1.10 -11.04 -12.39
N HIS A 226 1.44 -9.81 -11.99
CA HIS A 226 2.54 -9.56 -11.06
C HIS A 226 2.31 -10.27 -9.73
N LYS A 227 3.40 -10.60 -9.06
CA LYS A 227 3.38 -11.31 -7.77
C LYS A 227 3.40 -10.34 -6.61
N ASP A 228 2.77 -10.74 -5.51
CA ASP A 228 2.92 -10.08 -4.22
C ASP A 228 4.23 -10.48 -3.51
N ASP A 229 4.40 -9.97 -2.29
CA ASP A 229 5.50 -10.26 -1.37
C ASP A 229 5.64 -11.74 -1.01
N LYS A 230 4.59 -12.54 -1.24
CA LYS A 230 4.54 -13.99 -1.02
C LYS A 230 4.77 -14.79 -2.30
N GLY A 231 5.02 -14.13 -3.43
CA GLY A 231 5.22 -14.79 -4.72
C GLY A 231 3.93 -15.25 -5.40
N ILE A 232 2.76 -14.82 -4.91
CA ILE A 232 1.44 -15.19 -5.43
C ILE A 232 0.99 -14.13 -6.44
N GLU A 233 0.58 -14.58 -7.63
CA GLU A 233 0.06 -13.69 -8.68
C GLU A 233 -1.23 -12.99 -8.22
N LEU A 234 -1.33 -11.67 -8.46
CA LEU A 234 -2.38 -10.85 -7.88
C LEU A 234 -3.80 -11.27 -8.29
N PHE A 235 -3.98 -11.79 -9.49
CA PHE A 235 -5.28 -12.29 -9.96
C PHE A 235 -5.77 -13.56 -9.23
N LYS A 236 -4.92 -14.23 -8.45
CA LYS A 236 -5.26 -15.46 -7.69
C LYS A 236 -5.80 -15.19 -6.29
N HIS A 237 -5.82 -13.92 -5.85
CA HIS A 237 -6.46 -13.52 -4.59
C HIS A 237 -7.96 -13.34 -4.78
#